data_AF-A0A4V1ZSY2-F1
#
_entry.id   AF-A0A4V1ZSY2-F1
#
_cell.length_a   1.000
_cell.length_b   1.000
_cell.length_c   1.000
_cell.angle_alpha   90.00
_cell.angle_beta   90.00
_cell.angle_gamma   90.00
#
_symmetry.space_group_name_H-M   'P 1'
#
loop_
_entity.id
_entity.type
_entity.pdbx_description
1 polymer ?
#
loop_
_entity_poly.entity_id
_entity_poly.type
_entity_poly.pdbx_seq_one_letter_code
_entity_poly.pdbx_strand_id
1 'polypeptide(L)'
;HNRTGANALQWAVTEFNIDYKNPTANTVEGLGVHSFLNGQYWAEVFGIGMQKQGVSMMPWSIQEGNGARGDGDLGYLDGATAATIKPRSAYYHELLVAENLRGTYLAATDNQADVSVLSSTSNGTTAVMLLNKSNTTDFNFTVQLDGSAVAGSAPLKINVPASINNAYSDKIYNQSTLVLLFDNQGNLTRKIVYSLQHAQNTQPPTYLNPGKNVTVAAFSADKTFTCVAPEQVTFTASILGDYTSLTWNFGAGATPQTATGKGPVAVTYASAGNKTVALTLVNPDTTIVVTKADYVQASACQRTPYTGTAALIPGVLKAVEYDNGGQNVAYYDSDVANRGALIDPTVPRPNESVDTENGGEGNGNIGYSATGEWQRFTVNILRTGLYKLVVRAAANATGGSLRVLVNGVDKTGVVPVPASGGFGVYQDVVINNLYLEAAPSAT
;
A
#
# COMPACT_ATOMS: atom_id res chain seq x y z
N HIS A 1 44.37 -18.91 -19.55
CA HIS A 1 44.71 -18.62 -20.97
C HIS A 1 45.06 -17.14 -21.26
N ASN A 2 45.26 -16.26 -20.26
CA ASN A 2 45.71 -14.86 -20.45
C ASN A 2 44.99 -14.09 -21.59
N ARG A 3 43.67 -14.27 -21.72
CA ARG A 3 42.90 -13.60 -22.77
C ARG A 3 42.76 -12.11 -22.43
N THR A 4 43.02 -11.22 -23.39
CA THR A 4 43.00 -9.76 -23.23
C THR A 4 42.25 -9.10 -24.39
N GLY A 5 41.97 -7.79 -24.28
CA GLY A 5 41.27 -7.02 -25.31
C GLY A 5 39.87 -7.58 -25.60
N ALA A 6 39.49 -7.63 -26.88
CA ALA A 6 38.20 -8.16 -27.31
C ALA A 6 37.96 -9.65 -26.99
N ASN A 7 39.02 -10.41 -26.67
CA ASN A 7 38.93 -11.83 -26.33
C ASN A 7 38.89 -12.08 -24.81
N ALA A 8 39.01 -11.03 -23.99
CA ALA A 8 38.98 -11.15 -22.54
C ALA A 8 37.67 -11.83 -22.10
N LEU A 9 37.76 -12.78 -21.18
CA LEU A 9 36.56 -13.33 -20.56
C LEU A 9 35.89 -12.23 -19.74
N GLN A 10 34.59 -12.08 -19.96
CA GLN A 10 33.76 -11.18 -19.19
C GLN A 10 32.74 -12.00 -18.39
N TRP A 11 32.09 -11.37 -17.42
CA TRP A 11 31.08 -12.00 -16.60
C TRP A 11 29.82 -11.12 -16.53
N ALA A 12 28.69 -11.78 -16.30
CA ALA A 12 27.41 -11.15 -16.08
C ALA A 12 26.65 -11.95 -15.03
N VAL A 13 25.76 -11.28 -14.30
CA VAL A 13 24.72 -11.94 -13.51
C VAL A 13 23.47 -11.87 -14.37
N THR A 14 23.01 -13.03 -14.84
CA THR A 14 21.86 -13.13 -15.75
C THR A 14 20.53 -13.26 -15.04
N GLU A 15 20.56 -13.43 -13.71
CA GLU A 15 19.38 -13.49 -12.86
C GLU A 15 19.77 -13.17 -11.42
N PHE A 16 19.08 -12.23 -10.78
CA PHE A 16 19.14 -12.02 -9.33
C PHE A 16 17.86 -11.42 -8.78
N ASN A 17 17.55 -11.72 -7.53
CA ASN A 17 16.56 -11.02 -6.72
C ASN A 17 16.97 -11.12 -5.24
N ILE A 18 16.33 -10.37 -4.35
CA ILE A 18 16.65 -10.42 -2.91
C ILE A 18 16.29 -11.77 -2.29
N ASP A 19 15.28 -12.44 -2.84
CA ASP A 19 14.83 -13.77 -2.43
C ASP A 19 14.29 -14.55 -3.63
N TYR A 20 14.32 -15.89 -3.54
CA TYR A 20 13.70 -16.79 -4.51
C TYR A 20 12.25 -17.13 -4.14
N LYS A 21 11.85 -16.87 -2.88
CA LYS A 21 10.49 -17.05 -2.40
C LYS A 21 10.18 -15.96 -1.39
N ASN A 22 9.05 -15.26 -1.57
CA ASN A 22 8.70 -14.20 -0.63
C ASN A 22 8.42 -14.73 0.79
N PRO A 23 8.77 -13.95 1.83
CA PRO A 23 8.34 -14.24 3.18
C PRO A 23 6.82 -14.13 3.30
N THR A 24 6.23 -14.79 4.30
CA THR A 24 4.79 -14.72 4.59
C THR A 24 4.30 -13.28 4.76
N ALA A 25 5.12 -12.41 5.35
CA ALA A 25 4.86 -10.98 5.43
C ALA A 25 5.69 -10.24 4.37
N ASN A 26 5.09 -10.00 3.20
CA ASN A 26 5.75 -9.34 2.07
C ASN A 26 5.27 -7.88 1.90
N THR A 27 5.66 -7.04 2.86
CA THR A 27 5.26 -5.62 2.93
C THR A 27 6.35 -4.68 2.41
N VAL A 28 6.01 -3.40 2.24
CA VAL A 28 6.96 -2.37 1.78
C VAL A 28 8.04 -2.09 2.84
N GLU A 29 7.75 -2.31 4.11
CA GLU A 29 8.68 -2.16 5.24
C GLU A 29 9.52 -3.42 5.50
N GLY A 30 9.16 -4.54 4.88
CA GLY A 30 9.74 -5.86 5.15
C GLY A 30 11.08 -6.09 4.44
N LEU A 31 11.36 -7.38 4.17
CA LEU A 31 12.61 -7.83 3.52
C LEU A 31 12.36 -8.58 2.20
N GLY A 32 11.09 -8.81 1.84
CA GLY A 32 10.72 -9.51 0.60
C GLY A 32 10.86 -8.62 -0.64
N VAL A 33 10.46 -9.14 -1.79
CA VAL A 33 10.59 -8.44 -3.08
C VAL A 33 9.86 -7.09 -3.11
N HIS A 34 8.77 -6.93 -2.33
CA HIS A 34 8.04 -5.65 -2.31
C HIS A 34 8.67 -4.58 -1.44
N SER A 35 9.67 -4.96 -0.64
CA SER A 35 10.24 -4.06 0.35
C SER A 35 10.94 -2.88 -0.30
N PHE A 36 10.97 -1.77 0.42
CA PHE A 36 11.81 -0.64 0.08
C PHE A 36 13.28 -1.07 0.00
N LEU A 37 13.70 -1.93 0.95
CA LEU A 37 15.04 -2.50 1.04
C LEU A 37 15.43 -3.30 -0.21
N ASN A 38 14.51 -4.04 -0.84
CA ASN A 38 14.80 -4.76 -2.09
C ASN A 38 15.31 -3.80 -3.18
N GLY A 39 14.73 -2.60 -3.27
CA GLY A 39 15.24 -1.59 -4.20
C GLY A 39 16.67 -1.12 -3.88
N GLN A 40 16.98 -0.91 -2.60
CA GLN A 40 18.35 -0.58 -2.18
C GLN A 40 19.32 -1.74 -2.47
N TYR A 41 18.90 -2.98 -2.22
CA TYR A 41 19.66 -4.19 -2.55
C TYR A 41 19.96 -4.27 -4.05
N TRP A 42 18.98 -4.00 -4.91
CA TRP A 42 19.18 -3.98 -6.37
C TRP A 42 20.20 -2.93 -6.78
N ALA A 43 20.09 -1.71 -6.23
CA ALA A 43 21.08 -0.67 -6.46
C ALA A 43 22.49 -1.15 -6.09
N GLU A 44 22.68 -1.78 -4.93
CA GLU A 44 23.98 -2.35 -4.52
C GLU A 44 24.50 -3.41 -5.49
N VAL A 45 23.65 -4.33 -5.96
CA VAL A 45 24.06 -5.35 -6.96
C VAL A 45 24.55 -4.69 -8.25
N PHE A 46 23.85 -3.65 -8.74
CA PHE A 46 24.33 -2.85 -9.87
C PHE A 46 25.66 -2.16 -9.57
N GLY A 47 25.82 -1.62 -8.36
CA GLY A 47 27.07 -1.01 -7.89
C GLY A 47 28.25 -1.98 -7.90
N ILE A 48 28.05 -3.19 -7.37
CA ILE A 48 29.05 -4.27 -7.41
C ILE A 48 29.37 -4.62 -8.86
N GLY A 49 28.36 -4.73 -9.73
CA GLY A 49 28.54 -4.96 -11.15
C GLY A 49 29.44 -3.92 -11.82
N MET A 50 29.17 -2.63 -11.59
CA MET A 50 30.01 -1.54 -12.08
C MET A 50 31.43 -1.59 -11.51
N GLN A 51 31.58 -1.79 -10.20
CA GLN A 51 32.88 -1.84 -9.53
C GLN A 51 33.75 -3.00 -10.03
N LYS A 52 33.13 -4.15 -10.28
CA LYS A 52 33.80 -5.40 -10.69
C LYS A 52 33.78 -5.62 -12.20
N GLN A 53 33.42 -4.59 -12.97
CA GLN A 53 33.42 -4.58 -14.44
C GLN A 53 32.60 -5.72 -15.07
N GLY A 54 31.45 -6.04 -14.47
CA GLY A 54 30.49 -6.96 -15.06
C GLY A 54 29.77 -6.33 -16.25
N VAL A 55 29.44 -7.15 -17.24
CA VAL A 55 28.82 -6.69 -18.50
C VAL A 55 27.35 -6.35 -18.32
N SER A 56 26.66 -7.12 -17.48
CA SER A 56 25.24 -6.95 -17.20
C SER A 56 24.89 -7.53 -15.85
N MET A 57 23.99 -6.87 -15.13
CA MET A 57 23.30 -7.39 -13.95
C MET A 57 21.81 -7.42 -14.32
N MET A 58 21.20 -8.59 -14.33
CA MET A 58 19.82 -8.77 -14.81
C MET A 58 18.91 -9.14 -13.63
N PRO A 59 18.12 -8.18 -13.13
CA PRO A 59 17.18 -8.49 -12.07
C PRO A 59 16.02 -9.35 -12.59
N TRP A 60 15.54 -10.25 -11.73
CA TRP A 60 14.33 -11.04 -11.93
C TRP A 60 13.24 -10.57 -10.96
N SER A 61 11.98 -10.40 -11.34
CA SER A 61 11.40 -10.33 -12.69
C SER A 61 10.61 -9.03 -12.87
N ILE A 62 10.22 -8.71 -14.11
CA ILE A 62 9.45 -7.49 -14.39
C ILE A 62 8.07 -7.53 -13.73
N GLN A 63 7.35 -8.63 -13.95
CA GLN A 63 6.02 -8.87 -13.42
C GLN A 63 5.82 -10.38 -13.29
N GLU A 64 5.43 -10.84 -12.12
CA GLU A 64 5.14 -12.24 -11.82
C GLU A 64 3.95 -12.32 -10.87
N GLY A 65 3.22 -13.44 -10.85
CA GLY A 65 2.09 -13.62 -9.94
C GLY A 65 1.01 -12.53 -10.02
N ASN A 66 0.79 -11.95 -11.21
CA ASN A 66 -0.14 -10.84 -11.47
C ASN A 66 0.17 -9.52 -10.70
N GLY A 67 1.36 -9.38 -10.13
CA GLY A 67 1.70 -8.23 -9.29
C GLY A 67 0.78 -8.11 -8.05
N ALA A 68 0.23 -9.24 -7.60
CA ALA A 68 -0.79 -9.33 -6.54
C ALA A 68 -0.21 -9.58 -5.14
N ARG A 69 1.12 -9.52 -5.03
CA ARG A 69 1.87 -9.56 -3.79
C ARG A 69 1.87 -10.87 -3.00
N GLY A 70 1.57 -11.98 -3.67
CA GLY A 70 1.62 -13.32 -3.07
C GLY A 70 3.03 -13.93 -3.02
N ASP A 71 3.13 -15.15 -2.49
CA ASP A 71 4.39 -15.91 -2.34
C ASP A 71 5.20 -16.01 -3.64
N GLY A 72 4.52 -16.13 -4.79
CA GLY A 72 5.14 -16.25 -6.12
C GLY A 72 5.31 -14.94 -6.88
N ASP A 73 5.00 -13.79 -6.28
CA ASP A 73 5.17 -12.49 -6.92
C ASP A 73 6.58 -11.93 -6.68
N LEU A 74 7.51 -12.29 -7.57
CA LEU A 74 8.89 -11.80 -7.54
C LEU A 74 9.11 -10.57 -8.46
N GLY A 75 8.02 -9.92 -8.86
CA GLY A 75 8.04 -8.77 -9.76
C GLY A 75 8.49 -7.46 -9.10
N TYR A 76 8.92 -6.48 -9.90
CA TYR A 76 9.10 -5.09 -9.43
C TYR A 76 7.95 -4.15 -9.82
N LEU A 77 6.88 -4.69 -10.41
CA LEU A 77 5.64 -3.98 -10.73
C LEU A 77 4.45 -4.65 -10.03
N ASP A 78 3.58 -3.85 -9.42
CA ASP A 78 2.25 -4.29 -9.02
C ASP A 78 1.32 -4.39 -10.24
N GLY A 79 0.21 -5.10 -10.09
CA GLY A 79 -0.93 -5.09 -11.02
C GLY A 79 -0.76 -5.92 -12.28
N ALA A 80 -1.88 -6.46 -12.79
CA ALA A 80 -1.91 -7.36 -13.94
C ALA A 80 -2.20 -6.64 -15.28
N THR A 81 -2.76 -5.43 -15.21
CA THR A 81 -3.22 -4.64 -16.37
C THR A 81 -2.55 -3.29 -16.42
N ALA A 82 -2.50 -2.65 -17.59
CA ALA A 82 -1.94 -1.30 -17.75
C ALA A 82 -2.55 -0.26 -16.79
N ALA A 83 -3.84 -0.38 -16.46
CA ALA A 83 -4.52 0.52 -15.52
C ALA A 83 -4.12 0.27 -14.06
N THR A 84 -3.66 -0.94 -13.75
CA THR A 84 -3.30 -1.36 -12.38
C THR A 84 -1.80 -1.41 -12.15
N ILE A 85 -0.98 -1.27 -13.21
CA ILE A 85 0.48 -1.33 -13.09
C ILE A 85 0.98 -0.16 -12.25
N LYS A 86 1.68 -0.48 -11.16
CA LYS A 86 2.32 0.51 -10.29
C LYS A 86 3.76 0.09 -10.00
N PRO A 87 4.74 0.98 -10.19
CA PRO A 87 6.13 0.62 -9.91
C PRO A 87 6.41 0.43 -8.43
N ARG A 88 7.21 -0.58 -8.09
CA ARG A 88 7.70 -0.83 -6.72
C ARG A 88 9.06 -0.16 -6.47
N SER A 89 9.58 -0.31 -5.25
CA SER A 89 10.89 0.23 -4.87
C SER A 89 12.02 -0.21 -5.80
N ALA A 90 12.03 -1.48 -6.21
CA ALA A 90 13.02 -2.04 -7.12
C ALA A 90 13.07 -1.30 -8.47
N TYR A 91 11.91 -1.03 -9.08
CA TYR A 91 11.83 -0.23 -10.30
C TYR A 91 12.48 1.15 -10.13
N TYR A 92 12.10 1.89 -9.08
CA TYR A 92 12.62 3.24 -8.89
C TYR A 92 14.11 3.25 -8.60
N HIS A 93 14.64 2.27 -7.87
CA HIS A 93 16.08 2.17 -7.65
C HIS A 93 16.84 1.80 -8.93
N GLU A 94 16.32 0.87 -9.74
CA GLU A 94 16.87 0.56 -11.05
C GLU A 94 16.87 1.80 -11.96
N LEU A 95 15.78 2.56 -11.98
CA LEU A 95 15.68 3.83 -12.71
C LEU A 95 16.73 4.84 -12.22
N LEU A 96 16.86 5.03 -10.90
CA LEU A 96 17.83 5.96 -10.33
C LEU A 96 19.27 5.59 -10.70
N VAL A 97 19.62 4.30 -10.66
CA VAL A 97 20.92 3.80 -11.10
C VAL A 97 21.11 4.05 -12.59
N ALA A 98 20.17 3.62 -13.43
CA ALA A 98 20.28 3.71 -14.89
C ALA A 98 20.33 5.16 -15.40
N GLU A 99 19.60 6.08 -14.78
CA GLU A 99 19.61 7.49 -15.16
C GLU A 99 20.91 8.19 -14.73
N ASN A 100 21.43 7.88 -13.54
CA ASN A 100 22.42 8.75 -12.89
C ASN A 100 23.82 8.15 -12.73
N LEU A 101 23.96 6.83 -12.64
CA LEU A 101 25.26 6.18 -12.45
C LEU A 101 25.81 5.69 -13.80
N ARG A 102 26.68 6.50 -14.40
CA ARG A 102 27.19 6.31 -15.77
C ARG A 102 28.69 6.54 -15.85
N GLY A 103 29.31 6.01 -16.90
CA GLY A 103 30.72 6.25 -17.19
C GLY A 103 31.65 5.48 -16.27
N THR A 104 32.58 6.18 -15.63
CA THR A 104 33.63 5.56 -14.81
C THR A 104 33.14 5.39 -13.38
N TYR A 105 33.14 4.16 -12.87
CA TYR A 105 32.85 3.89 -11.47
C TYR A 105 33.91 4.51 -10.55
N LEU A 106 33.47 5.15 -9.48
CA LEU A 106 34.32 5.70 -8.43
C LEU A 106 34.12 4.87 -7.16
N ALA A 107 35.20 4.28 -6.65
CA ALA A 107 35.16 3.42 -5.47
C ALA A 107 35.08 4.24 -4.18
N ALA A 108 33.90 4.83 -3.93
CA ALA A 108 33.62 5.55 -2.71
C ALA A 108 33.57 4.63 -1.49
N THR A 109 33.83 5.21 -0.32
CA THR A 109 33.78 4.53 0.98
C THR A 109 32.99 5.35 1.98
N ASP A 110 32.31 4.69 2.89
CA ASP A 110 31.67 5.31 4.05
C ASP A 110 32.10 4.65 5.38
N ASN A 111 31.62 5.18 6.50
CA ASN A 111 31.95 4.71 7.85
C ASN A 111 30.76 4.18 8.66
N GLN A 112 29.62 3.85 8.02
CA GLN A 112 28.41 3.40 8.70
C GLN A 112 27.96 2.03 8.16
N ALA A 113 27.73 1.07 9.06
CA ALA A 113 27.39 -0.31 8.67
C ALA A 113 26.08 -0.42 7.87
N ASP A 114 25.11 0.44 8.16
CA ASP A 114 23.79 0.45 7.52
C ASP A 114 23.73 1.38 6.30
N VAL A 115 24.87 1.94 5.88
CA VAL A 115 24.94 2.82 4.72
C VAL A 115 25.72 2.13 3.60
N SER A 116 25.35 2.43 2.38
CA SER A 116 26.12 2.04 1.21
C SER A 116 26.18 3.18 0.23
N VAL A 117 27.32 3.33 -0.44
CA VAL A 117 27.57 4.43 -1.37
C VAL A 117 27.99 3.88 -2.71
N LEU A 118 27.30 4.34 -3.75
CA LEU A 118 27.66 4.10 -5.14
C LEU A 118 28.03 5.43 -5.76
N SER A 119 29.07 5.45 -6.59
CA SER A 119 29.43 6.69 -7.28
C SER A 119 30.06 6.45 -8.63
N SER A 120 29.89 7.42 -9.51
CA SER A 120 30.46 7.38 -10.86
C SER A 120 30.68 8.80 -11.39
N THR A 121 31.49 8.91 -12.43
CA THR A 121 31.66 10.17 -13.16
C THR A 121 31.52 9.96 -14.66
N SER A 122 30.81 10.89 -15.30
CA SER A 122 30.61 10.91 -16.75
C SER A 122 30.44 12.34 -17.23
N ASN A 123 31.17 12.71 -18.28
CA ASN A 123 31.03 14.00 -18.97
C ASN A 123 31.02 15.24 -18.04
N GLY A 124 31.86 15.24 -17.00
CA GLY A 124 31.97 16.35 -16.06
C GLY A 124 30.90 16.37 -14.96
N THR A 125 30.05 15.34 -14.87
CA THR A 125 29.12 15.13 -13.75
C THR A 125 29.63 14.00 -12.86
N THR A 126 29.66 14.24 -11.55
CA THR A 126 29.91 13.21 -10.54
C THR A 126 28.60 12.89 -9.83
N ALA A 127 28.16 11.64 -9.91
CA ALA A 127 26.98 11.14 -9.23
C ALA A 127 27.38 10.36 -7.97
N VAL A 128 26.73 10.64 -6.85
CA VAL A 128 26.92 9.95 -5.57
C VAL A 128 25.55 9.53 -5.06
N MET A 129 25.30 8.21 -5.03
CA MET A 129 24.08 7.60 -4.51
C MET A 129 24.34 7.05 -3.11
N LEU A 130 23.58 7.51 -2.13
CA LEU A 130 23.66 7.07 -0.73
C LEU A 130 22.41 6.24 -0.43
N LEU A 131 22.60 5.06 0.16
CA LEU A 131 21.53 4.16 0.59
C LEU A 131 21.59 4.06 2.11
N ASN A 132 20.66 4.69 2.83
CA ASN A 132 20.52 4.50 4.27
C ASN A 132 19.49 3.38 4.51
N LYS A 133 19.98 2.23 4.92
CA LYS A 133 19.18 1.02 5.22
C LYS A 133 18.78 0.94 6.70
N SER A 134 19.20 1.91 7.53
CA SER A 134 18.87 1.91 8.95
C SER A 134 17.36 2.03 9.15
N ASN A 135 16.81 1.25 10.08
CA ASN A 135 15.41 1.33 10.47
C ASN A 135 15.11 2.51 11.39
N THR A 136 16.13 3.09 12.05
CA THR A 136 15.92 4.06 13.14
C THR A 136 16.76 5.31 13.03
N THR A 137 17.87 5.26 12.29
CA THR A 137 18.91 6.28 12.38
C THR A 137 18.93 7.15 11.13
N ASP A 138 18.65 8.44 11.34
CA ASP A 138 19.00 9.49 10.40
C ASP A 138 20.48 9.83 10.54
N PHE A 139 21.15 10.17 9.44
CA PHE A 139 22.54 10.62 9.46
C PHE A 139 22.68 12.01 8.86
N ASN A 140 23.23 12.94 9.64
CA ASN A 140 23.93 14.08 9.06
C ASN A 140 25.21 13.55 8.42
N PHE A 141 25.50 13.97 7.19
CA PHE A 141 26.63 13.47 6.43
C PHE A 141 27.50 14.57 5.82
N THR A 142 28.73 14.20 5.50
CA THR A 142 29.60 14.97 4.62
C THR A 142 30.20 14.05 3.57
N VAL A 143 30.09 14.44 2.30
CA VAL A 143 30.78 13.84 1.15
C VAL A 143 31.99 14.70 0.81
N GLN A 144 33.18 14.09 0.80
CA GLN A 144 34.43 14.69 0.33
C GLN A 144 34.76 14.14 -1.06
N LEU A 145 34.89 15.01 -2.07
CA LEU A 145 34.96 14.62 -3.49
C LEU A 145 36.38 14.42 -4.06
N ASP A 146 37.42 14.64 -3.27
CA ASP A 146 38.82 14.38 -3.67
C ASP A 146 39.37 13.05 -3.14
N GLY A 147 38.56 12.29 -2.41
CA GLY A 147 38.95 11.01 -1.79
C GLY A 147 39.75 11.17 -0.49
N SER A 148 40.01 12.40 -0.05
CA SER A 148 40.64 12.65 1.25
C SER A 148 39.70 12.32 2.41
N ALA A 149 40.26 12.19 3.61
CA ALA A 149 39.47 11.91 4.80
C ALA A 149 38.54 13.09 5.13
N VAL A 150 37.25 12.78 5.33
CA VAL A 150 36.24 13.77 5.73
C VAL A 150 36.56 14.34 7.13
N ALA A 151 36.85 15.65 7.16
CA ALA A 151 37.03 16.41 8.39
C ALA A 151 35.68 16.67 9.10
N GLY A 152 35.73 17.05 10.39
CA GLY A 152 34.55 17.47 11.16
C GLY A 152 33.82 16.34 11.89
N SER A 153 32.67 16.71 12.45
CA SER A 153 31.89 15.92 13.43
C SER A 153 30.67 15.19 12.85
N ALA A 154 30.42 15.28 11.54
CA ALA A 154 29.33 14.54 10.91
C ALA A 154 29.48 13.02 11.17
N PRO A 155 28.41 12.34 11.63
CA PRO A 155 28.49 10.92 11.94
C PRO A 155 28.74 10.07 10.69
N LEU A 156 28.09 10.38 9.57
CA LEU A 156 28.32 9.71 8.28
C LEU A 156 29.36 10.49 7.46
N LYS A 157 30.47 9.82 7.17
CA LYS A 157 31.62 10.35 6.43
C LYS A 157 31.79 9.55 5.15
N ILE A 158 31.75 10.23 4.01
CA ILE A 158 31.80 9.60 2.70
C ILE A 158 32.97 10.18 1.92
N ASN A 159 33.89 9.32 1.48
CA ASN A 159 35.01 9.70 0.65
C ASN A 159 34.74 9.24 -0.78
N VAL A 160 34.70 10.15 -1.74
CA VAL A 160 34.51 9.86 -3.16
C VAL A 160 35.78 10.28 -3.91
N PRO A 161 36.50 9.37 -4.60
CA PRO A 161 37.75 9.69 -5.27
C PRO A 161 37.52 10.34 -6.65
N ALA A 162 36.77 11.45 -6.71
CA ALA A 162 36.47 12.16 -7.97
C ALA A 162 37.55 13.18 -8.38
N SER A 163 38.57 13.38 -7.55
CA SER A 163 39.63 14.40 -7.74
C SER A 163 39.11 15.84 -7.79
N ILE A 164 38.04 16.13 -7.06
CA ILE A 164 37.44 17.47 -6.96
C ILE A 164 37.62 17.95 -5.51
N ASN A 165 38.40 19.02 -5.30
CA ASN A 165 38.62 19.61 -3.97
C ASN A 165 37.40 20.41 -3.51
N ASN A 166 36.33 19.70 -3.16
CA ASN A 166 35.09 20.26 -2.65
C ASN A 166 34.40 19.23 -1.73
N ALA A 167 33.54 19.73 -0.85
CA ALA A 167 32.79 18.93 0.10
C ALA A 167 31.32 19.37 0.12
N TYR A 168 30.43 18.42 0.38
CA TYR A 168 29.00 18.68 0.50
C TYR A 168 28.44 18.02 1.75
N SER A 169 27.65 18.77 2.51
CA SER A 169 27.00 18.28 3.72
C SER A 169 25.49 18.45 3.63
N ASP A 170 24.76 17.42 4.06
CA ASP A 170 23.30 17.42 4.17
C ASP A 170 22.90 16.30 5.16
N LYS A 171 21.63 15.94 5.18
CA LYS A 171 21.04 14.86 5.96
C LYS A 171 20.45 13.79 5.06
N ILE A 172 20.65 12.53 5.43
CA ILE A 172 19.91 11.39 4.87
C ILE A 172 19.04 10.76 5.97
N TYR A 173 17.75 10.62 5.70
CA TYR A 173 16.80 10.03 6.64
C TYR A 173 16.97 8.50 6.68
N ASN A 174 16.56 7.87 7.77
CA ASN A 174 16.43 6.41 7.86
C ASN A 174 15.55 5.86 6.72
N GLN A 175 15.83 4.64 6.25
CA GLN A 175 15.13 3.98 5.14
C GLN A 175 14.92 4.92 3.94
N SER A 176 16.00 5.53 3.47
CA SER A 176 15.97 6.45 2.33
C SER A 176 17.22 6.35 1.45
N THR A 177 17.06 6.85 0.24
CA THR A 177 18.04 6.87 -0.84
C THR A 177 18.18 8.30 -1.33
N LEU A 178 19.41 8.78 -1.41
CA LEU A 178 19.76 10.05 -2.05
C LEU A 178 20.56 9.79 -3.31
N VAL A 179 20.31 10.55 -4.37
CA VAL A 179 21.24 10.70 -5.49
C VAL A 179 21.64 12.17 -5.57
N LEU A 180 22.94 12.44 -5.43
CA LEU A 180 23.53 13.76 -5.49
C LEU A 180 24.33 13.87 -6.79
N LEU A 181 24.03 14.88 -7.59
CA LEU A 181 24.76 15.16 -8.82
C LEU A 181 25.59 16.43 -8.66
N PHE A 182 26.88 16.34 -8.91
CA PHE A 182 27.83 17.44 -8.81
C PHE A 182 28.40 17.80 -10.18
N ASP A 183 28.66 19.09 -10.41
CA ASP A 183 29.44 19.53 -11.58
C ASP A 183 30.95 19.26 -11.40
N ASN A 184 31.75 19.67 -12.39
CA ASN A 184 33.20 19.49 -12.38
C ASN A 184 33.95 20.40 -11.39
N GLN A 185 33.26 21.33 -10.72
CA GLN A 185 33.78 22.08 -9.57
C GLN A 185 33.29 21.50 -8.23
N GLY A 186 32.44 20.47 -8.25
CA GLY A 186 31.87 19.87 -7.05
C GLY A 186 30.65 20.62 -6.49
N ASN A 187 30.07 21.56 -7.24
CA ASN A 187 28.82 22.19 -6.82
C ASN A 187 27.66 21.22 -7.06
N LEU A 188 26.76 21.11 -6.09
CA LEU A 188 25.54 20.33 -6.26
C LEU A 188 24.67 20.95 -7.35
N THR A 189 24.23 20.14 -8.31
CA THR A 189 23.31 20.54 -9.41
C THR A 189 21.92 19.94 -9.25
N ARG A 190 21.80 18.78 -8.59
CA ARG A 190 20.52 18.08 -8.36
C ARG A 190 20.65 17.20 -7.12
N LYS A 191 19.59 17.20 -6.29
CA LYS A 191 19.35 16.21 -5.24
C LYS A 191 18.09 15.42 -5.59
N ILE A 192 18.16 14.10 -5.59
CA ILE A 192 17.01 13.22 -5.77
C ILE A 192 16.81 12.44 -4.48
N VAL A 193 15.57 12.37 -3.98
CA VAL A 193 15.24 11.67 -2.74
C VAL A 193 14.18 10.63 -3.01
N TYR A 194 14.42 9.40 -2.58
CA TYR A 194 13.42 8.34 -2.54
C TYR A 194 13.48 7.65 -1.19
N SER A 195 12.34 7.40 -0.56
CA SER A 195 12.31 6.86 0.80
C SER A 195 11.20 5.84 0.97
N LEU A 196 11.24 5.08 2.05
CA LEU A 196 10.14 4.20 2.43
C LEU A 196 8.80 4.95 2.42
N GLN A 197 8.76 6.19 2.89
CA GLN A 197 7.53 6.99 2.87
C GLN A 197 6.99 7.22 1.47
N HIS A 198 7.86 7.47 0.47
CA HIS A 198 7.42 7.55 -0.92
C HIS A 198 6.83 6.22 -1.38
N ALA A 199 7.51 5.11 -1.09
CA ALA A 199 7.07 3.78 -1.46
C ALA A 199 5.72 3.39 -0.84
N GLN A 200 5.53 3.66 0.46
CA GLN A 200 4.26 3.46 1.18
C GLN A 200 3.12 4.25 0.54
N ASN A 201 3.41 5.46 0.06
CA ASN A 201 2.45 6.34 -0.59
C ASN A 201 2.30 6.07 -2.10
N THR A 202 3.02 5.08 -2.64
CA THR A 202 3.09 4.79 -4.09
C THR A 202 3.49 6.02 -4.92
N GLN A 203 4.45 6.80 -4.40
CA GLN A 203 4.95 8.03 -5.04
C GLN A 203 6.33 7.78 -5.67
N PRO A 204 6.63 8.44 -6.80
CA PRO A 204 7.97 8.41 -7.40
C PRO A 204 8.99 9.19 -6.55
N PRO A 205 10.30 9.04 -6.83
CA PRO A 205 11.35 9.89 -6.25
C PRO A 205 11.11 11.40 -6.47
N THR A 206 11.47 12.20 -5.47
CA THR A 206 11.39 13.68 -5.53
C THR A 206 12.70 14.26 -6.07
N TYR A 207 12.61 15.04 -7.15
CA TYR A 207 13.76 15.72 -7.78
C TYR A 207 13.84 17.19 -7.33
N LEU A 208 14.93 17.57 -6.68
CA LEU A 208 15.11 18.86 -6.01
C LEU A 208 16.28 19.66 -6.60
N ASN A 209 16.04 20.95 -6.85
CA ASN A 209 17.13 21.88 -7.13
C ASN A 209 17.99 22.09 -5.86
N PRO A 210 19.26 22.52 -6.00
CA PRO A 210 20.12 22.80 -4.86
C PRO A 210 19.47 23.77 -3.86
N GLY A 211 19.66 23.50 -2.57
CA GLY A 211 19.09 24.31 -1.48
C GLY A 211 17.62 24.04 -1.14
N LYS A 212 16.95 23.11 -1.85
CA LYS A 212 15.57 22.71 -1.54
C LYS A 212 15.49 21.54 -0.56
N ASN A 213 14.49 21.60 0.31
CA ASN A 213 14.18 20.57 1.30
C ASN A 213 13.22 19.53 0.73
N VAL A 214 13.44 18.27 1.09
CA VAL A 214 12.47 17.20 0.81
C VAL A 214 11.40 17.21 1.89
N THR A 215 10.14 17.14 1.50
CA THR A 215 9.04 16.81 2.40
C THR A 215 8.06 15.88 1.71
N VAL A 216 7.64 14.84 2.41
CA VAL A 216 6.57 13.95 1.98
C VAL A 216 5.52 13.92 3.08
N ALA A 217 4.26 14.05 2.71
CA ALA A 217 3.14 14.00 3.64
C ALA A 217 2.17 12.90 3.21
N ALA A 218 1.66 12.17 4.20
CA ALA A 218 0.53 11.26 4.09
C ALA A 218 -0.19 11.18 5.43
N PHE A 219 -1.31 10.47 5.47
CA PHE A 219 -2.00 10.15 6.71
C PHE A 219 -2.79 8.85 6.61
N SER A 220 -3.14 8.30 7.77
CA SER A 220 -4.06 7.17 7.94
C SER A 220 -5.12 7.49 9.00
N ALA A 221 -6.15 6.65 9.06
CA ALA A 221 -7.12 6.57 10.14
C ALA A 221 -7.12 5.15 10.72
N ASP A 222 -7.45 5.00 12.00
CA ASP A 222 -7.65 3.70 12.65
C ASP A 222 -8.82 2.91 12.06
N LYS A 223 -9.86 3.64 11.63
CA LYS A 223 -11.01 3.13 10.87
C LYS A 223 -11.52 4.20 9.91
N THR A 224 -12.19 3.76 8.87
CA THR A 224 -12.79 4.62 7.82
C THR A 224 -14.31 4.53 7.82
N PHE A 225 -14.89 3.80 8.77
CA PHE A 225 -16.32 3.82 9.06
C PHE A 225 -16.54 4.22 10.51
N THR A 226 -17.60 4.99 10.77
CA THR A 226 -18.02 5.32 12.12
C THR A 226 -19.52 5.56 12.18
N CYS A 227 -20.14 5.26 13.32
CA CYS A 227 -21.41 5.89 13.64
C CYS A 227 -21.22 7.39 13.81
N VAL A 228 -22.26 8.16 13.52
CA VAL A 228 -22.32 9.55 14.00
C VAL A 228 -22.12 9.59 15.51
N ALA A 229 -21.68 10.73 16.03
CA ALA A 229 -21.27 10.93 17.42
C ALA A 229 -22.15 10.14 18.42
N PRO A 230 -21.54 9.43 19.39
CA PRO A 230 -20.24 9.75 19.99
C PRO A 230 -19.03 8.92 19.50
N GLU A 231 -19.17 8.05 18.50
CA GLU A 231 -18.01 7.29 18.00
C GLU A 231 -16.94 8.19 17.37
N GLN A 232 -15.67 7.80 17.54
CA GLN A 232 -14.51 8.54 17.10
C GLN A 232 -13.72 7.79 16.03
N VAL A 233 -13.16 8.54 15.09
CA VAL A 233 -12.11 8.11 14.16
C VAL A 233 -10.82 8.83 14.54
N THR A 234 -9.72 8.08 14.64
CA THR A 234 -8.40 8.59 15.03
C THR A 234 -7.50 8.71 13.82
N PHE A 235 -7.04 9.93 13.52
CA PHE A 235 -6.16 10.23 12.39
C PHE A 235 -4.71 10.47 12.82
N THR A 236 -3.77 9.95 12.02
CA THR A 236 -2.32 10.15 12.24
C THR A 236 -1.64 10.52 10.93
N ALA A 237 -0.83 11.57 10.94
CA ALA A 237 0.00 11.98 9.81
C ALA A 237 1.34 11.24 9.80
N SER A 238 1.82 10.89 8.61
CA SER A 238 3.16 10.37 8.38
C SER A 238 3.93 11.37 7.52
N ILE A 239 5.01 11.93 8.09
CA ILE A 239 5.79 13.01 7.48
C ILE A 239 7.27 12.62 7.41
N LEU A 240 7.83 12.72 6.22
CA LEU A 240 9.28 12.79 6.00
C LEU A 240 9.67 14.25 5.80
N GLY A 241 10.79 14.68 6.37
CA GLY A 241 11.30 16.03 6.17
C GLY A 241 10.88 17.04 7.23
N ASP A 242 11.55 18.18 7.24
CA ASP A 242 11.25 19.30 8.12
C ASP A 242 10.10 20.15 7.56
N TYR A 243 9.26 20.70 8.43
CA TYR A 243 8.10 21.50 8.06
C TYR A 243 7.86 22.62 9.07
N THR A 244 7.21 23.69 8.62
CA THR A 244 6.88 24.86 9.46
C THR A 244 5.48 24.75 10.07
N SER A 245 4.52 24.17 9.35
CA SER A 245 3.17 23.96 9.87
C SER A 245 2.51 22.71 9.31
N LEU A 246 1.64 22.11 10.11
CA LEU A 246 0.83 20.96 9.74
C LEU A 246 -0.60 21.16 10.25
N THR A 247 -1.56 21.23 9.35
CA THR A 247 -2.97 21.51 9.66
C THR A 247 -3.89 20.48 9.02
N TRP A 248 -4.94 20.11 9.76
CA TRP A 248 -5.96 19.16 9.33
C TRP A 248 -7.27 19.88 9.01
N ASN A 249 -8.01 19.32 8.07
CA ASN A 249 -9.45 19.54 7.89
C ASN A 249 -10.12 18.18 7.80
N PHE A 250 -10.98 17.85 8.77
CA PHE A 250 -11.64 16.54 8.85
C PHE A 250 -12.97 16.47 8.09
N GLY A 251 -13.37 17.53 7.38
CA GLY A 251 -14.57 17.53 6.55
C GLY A 251 -15.87 17.78 7.33
N ALA A 252 -17.00 17.76 6.63
CA ALA A 252 -18.26 18.30 7.15
C ALA A 252 -18.82 17.53 8.37
N GLY A 253 -19.17 18.28 9.42
CA GLY A 253 -19.76 17.73 10.64
C GLY A 253 -18.73 17.14 11.60
N ALA A 254 -17.44 17.31 11.35
CA ALA A 254 -16.37 16.84 12.22
C ALA A 254 -16.25 17.69 13.49
N THR A 255 -15.95 17.04 14.62
CA THR A 255 -15.56 17.70 15.87
C THR A 255 -14.33 17.00 16.46
N PRO A 256 -13.17 17.68 16.54
CA PRO A 256 -12.90 19.02 16.02
C PRO A 256 -12.95 19.07 14.48
N GLN A 257 -13.27 20.22 13.90
CA GLN A 257 -13.28 20.42 12.43
C GLN A 257 -11.87 20.46 11.83
N THR A 258 -10.93 21.01 12.60
CA THR A 258 -9.52 21.19 12.24
C THR A 258 -8.64 20.88 13.42
N ALA A 259 -7.40 20.46 13.16
CA ALA A 259 -6.38 20.27 14.19
C ALA A 259 -5.00 20.65 13.64
N THR A 260 -3.99 20.64 14.50
CA THR A 260 -2.59 20.87 14.12
C THR A 260 -1.68 19.77 14.64
N GLY A 261 -0.53 19.56 14.00
CA GLY A 261 0.45 18.56 14.41
C GLY A 261 0.16 17.16 13.84
N LYS A 262 1.02 16.20 14.17
CA LYS A 262 0.99 14.86 13.54
C LYS A 262 -0.15 13.96 14.02
N GLY A 263 -0.84 14.35 15.09
CA GLY A 263 -1.79 13.46 15.78
C GLY A 263 -1.09 12.51 16.77
N PRO A 264 -1.79 11.48 17.27
CA PRO A 264 -3.13 11.08 16.85
C PRO A 264 -4.20 12.13 17.20
N VAL A 265 -5.17 12.33 16.31
CA VAL A 265 -6.31 13.24 16.51
C VAL A 265 -7.60 12.45 16.46
N ALA A 266 -8.33 12.38 17.58
CA ALA A 266 -9.65 11.75 17.64
C ALA A 266 -10.74 12.73 17.18
N VAL A 267 -11.62 12.28 16.27
CA VAL A 267 -12.64 13.10 15.61
C VAL A 267 -13.97 12.37 15.62
N THR A 268 -15.04 13.06 16.03
CA THR A 268 -16.43 12.58 15.89
C THR A 268 -17.10 13.24 14.69
N TYR A 269 -18.13 12.61 14.12
CA TYR A 269 -18.94 13.21 13.06
C TYR A 269 -20.40 13.35 13.49
N ALA A 270 -20.97 14.56 13.45
CA ALA A 270 -22.34 14.82 13.86
C ALA A 270 -23.39 14.47 12.79
N SER A 271 -22.97 14.25 11.54
CA SER A 271 -23.86 13.97 10.41
C SER A 271 -23.37 12.78 9.60
N ALA A 272 -24.30 12.00 9.06
CA ALA A 272 -23.99 10.89 8.17
C ALA A 272 -23.44 11.38 6.81
N GLY A 273 -22.95 10.44 6.01
CA GLY A 273 -22.38 10.65 4.67
C GLY A 273 -20.87 10.51 4.64
N ASN A 274 -20.33 10.54 3.42
CA ASN A 274 -18.90 10.44 3.17
C ASN A 274 -18.18 11.73 3.55
N LYS A 275 -16.99 11.61 4.14
CA LYS A 275 -16.20 12.70 4.70
C LYS A 275 -14.86 12.76 4.00
N THR A 276 -14.62 13.88 3.32
CA THR A 276 -13.32 14.20 2.73
C THR A 276 -12.41 14.76 3.81
N VAL A 277 -11.22 14.17 3.96
CA VAL A 277 -10.22 14.58 4.94
C VAL A 277 -9.00 15.13 4.20
N ALA A 278 -8.48 16.26 4.67
CA ALA A 278 -7.29 16.89 4.10
C ALA A 278 -6.24 17.21 5.18
N LEU A 279 -4.97 17.06 4.80
CA LEU A 279 -3.79 17.42 5.57
C LEU A 279 -2.98 18.42 4.75
N THR A 280 -2.73 19.61 5.30
CA THR A 280 -1.88 20.62 4.67
C THR A 280 -0.57 20.74 5.45
N LEU A 281 0.53 20.45 4.76
CA LEU A 281 1.89 20.64 5.24
C LEU A 281 2.51 21.84 4.52
N VAL A 282 3.17 22.71 5.26
CA VAL A 282 3.95 23.83 4.71
C VAL A 282 5.39 23.66 5.15
N ASN A 283 6.32 23.85 4.22
CA ASN A 283 7.74 24.04 4.52
C ASN A 283 8.21 25.35 3.83
N PRO A 284 9.48 25.77 4.01
CA PRO A 284 9.97 27.01 3.40
C PRO A 284 9.94 27.03 1.85
N ASP A 285 9.86 25.86 1.21
CA ASP A 285 9.98 25.69 -0.24
C ASP A 285 8.64 25.48 -0.96
N THR A 286 7.64 24.91 -0.28
CA THR A 286 6.38 24.47 -0.89
C THR A 286 5.26 24.28 0.15
N THR A 287 4.03 24.17 -0.36
CA THR A 287 2.86 23.71 0.39
C THR A 287 2.33 22.44 -0.25
N ILE A 288 2.18 21.39 0.56
CA ILE A 288 1.66 20.08 0.15
C ILE A 288 0.29 19.90 0.78
N VAL A 289 -0.71 19.61 -0.05
CA VAL A 289 -2.07 19.26 0.41
C VAL A 289 -2.37 17.83 0.04
N VAL A 290 -2.50 16.96 1.03
CA VAL A 290 -2.93 15.57 0.86
C VAL A 290 -4.43 15.54 1.13
N THR A 291 -5.24 15.22 0.12
CA THR A 291 -6.70 15.09 0.26
C THR A 291 -7.11 13.66 -0.05
N LYS A 292 -7.85 13.03 0.87
CA LYS A 292 -8.55 11.78 0.61
C LYS A 292 -10.05 12.07 0.55
N ALA A 293 -10.59 12.06 -0.67
CA ALA A 293 -12.03 12.17 -0.90
C ALA A 293 -12.75 10.94 -0.33
N ASP A 294 -13.93 11.17 0.24
CA ASP A 294 -14.81 10.12 0.77
C ASP A 294 -14.11 9.12 1.71
N TYR A 295 -13.12 9.59 2.47
CA TYR A 295 -12.22 8.75 3.23
C TYR A 295 -12.86 8.13 4.47
N VAL A 296 -13.80 8.83 5.11
CA VAL A 296 -14.60 8.28 6.21
C VAL A 296 -16.06 8.24 5.83
N GLN A 297 -16.70 7.09 5.98
CA GLN A 297 -18.15 6.94 5.89
C GLN A 297 -18.77 7.06 7.29
N ALA A 298 -19.49 8.16 7.54
CA ALA A 298 -20.27 8.31 8.76
C ALA A 298 -21.71 7.81 8.53
N SER A 299 -22.23 6.96 9.43
CA SER A 299 -23.59 6.43 9.34
C SER A 299 -24.42 6.82 10.56
N ALA A 300 -25.74 6.97 10.40
CA ALA A 300 -26.65 7.10 11.55
C ALA A 300 -26.68 5.83 12.43
N CYS A 301 -26.13 4.72 11.93
CA CYS A 301 -26.12 3.40 12.59
C CYS A 301 -27.50 2.92 13.00
N GLN A 302 -28.52 3.35 12.25
CA GLN A 302 -29.88 2.84 12.36
C GLN A 302 -30.03 1.72 11.35
N ARG A 303 -30.25 0.50 11.85
CA ARG A 303 -30.53 -0.63 10.98
C ARG A 303 -31.95 -0.53 10.44
N THR A 304 -32.12 -0.57 9.13
CA THR A 304 -33.44 -0.60 8.48
C THR A 304 -33.46 -1.63 7.35
N PRO A 305 -34.62 -2.21 7.00
CA PRO A 305 -34.71 -3.09 5.83
C PRO A 305 -34.23 -2.37 4.57
N TYR A 306 -33.61 -3.10 3.64
CA TYR A 306 -33.05 -2.53 2.41
C TYR A 306 -34.01 -1.60 1.66
N THR A 307 -35.25 -2.06 1.45
CA THR A 307 -36.32 -1.32 0.75
C THR A 307 -37.20 -0.48 1.68
N GLY A 308 -36.85 -0.40 2.97
CA GLY A 308 -37.69 0.18 4.02
C GLY A 308 -38.80 -0.74 4.54
N THR A 309 -39.04 -1.89 3.89
CA THR A 309 -39.98 -2.92 4.35
C THR A 309 -39.27 -4.26 4.52
N ALA A 310 -39.60 -4.99 5.58
CA ALA A 310 -39.03 -6.31 5.83
C ALA A 310 -39.39 -7.30 4.72
N ALA A 311 -38.41 -8.06 4.24
CA ALA A 311 -38.63 -9.06 3.19
C ALA A 311 -39.47 -10.23 3.70
N LEU A 312 -40.31 -10.82 2.85
CA LEU A 312 -41.23 -11.89 3.28
C LEU A 312 -40.56 -13.26 3.23
N ILE A 313 -40.80 -14.08 4.27
CA ILE A 313 -40.44 -15.50 4.31
C ILE A 313 -41.73 -16.32 4.43
N PRO A 314 -41.98 -17.29 3.52
CA PRO A 314 -41.12 -17.75 2.43
C PRO A 314 -41.00 -16.73 1.28
N GLY A 315 -39.83 -16.68 0.64
CA GLY A 315 -39.51 -15.75 -0.45
C GLY A 315 -38.04 -15.86 -0.88
N VAL A 316 -37.59 -14.92 -1.72
CA VAL A 316 -36.20 -14.79 -2.16
C VAL A 316 -35.59 -13.57 -1.49
N LEU A 317 -34.42 -13.75 -0.87
CA LEU A 317 -33.55 -12.65 -0.41
C LEU A 317 -32.38 -12.56 -1.38
N LYS A 318 -32.19 -11.40 -2.03
CA LYS A 318 -30.96 -11.18 -2.80
C LYS A 318 -29.83 -10.85 -1.85
N ALA A 319 -28.66 -11.46 -2.05
CA ALA A 319 -27.54 -11.29 -1.14
C ALA A 319 -27.06 -9.84 -1.02
N VAL A 320 -27.19 -9.05 -2.09
CA VAL A 320 -26.83 -7.62 -2.15
C VAL A 320 -27.87 -6.68 -1.52
N GLU A 321 -29.05 -7.19 -1.16
CA GLU A 321 -30.17 -6.43 -0.56
C GLU A 321 -30.20 -6.62 0.98
N TYR A 322 -29.03 -6.68 1.61
CA TYR A 322 -28.89 -6.69 3.07
C TYR A 322 -29.39 -5.37 3.68
N ASP A 323 -29.58 -5.31 4.99
CA ASP A 323 -30.12 -4.11 5.64
C ASP A 323 -29.27 -2.86 5.40
N ASN A 324 -29.89 -1.69 5.50
CA ASN A 324 -29.16 -0.42 5.59
C ASN A 324 -28.67 -0.25 7.03
N GLY A 325 -27.52 0.40 7.24
CA GLY A 325 -27.01 0.70 8.59
C GLY A 325 -25.48 0.82 8.64
N GLY A 326 -24.79 0.14 7.72
CA GLY A 326 -23.33 0.17 7.58
C GLY A 326 -22.60 -0.90 8.40
N GLN A 327 -21.28 -0.78 8.40
CA GLN A 327 -20.33 -1.65 9.09
C GLN A 327 -20.66 -1.77 10.59
N ASN A 328 -20.55 -2.98 11.14
CA ASN A 328 -20.92 -3.37 12.50
C ASN A 328 -22.41 -3.22 12.89
N VAL A 329 -23.27 -2.75 11.98
CA VAL A 329 -24.72 -2.55 12.23
C VAL A 329 -25.56 -3.50 11.38
N ALA A 330 -25.42 -3.37 10.06
CA ALA A 330 -26.14 -4.15 9.06
C ALA A 330 -25.27 -5.22 8.40
N TYR A 331 -23.96 -5.01 8.38
CA TYR A 331 -22.98 -6.00 7.93
C TYR A 331 -21.66 -5.81 8.71
N TYR A 332 -20.76 -6.78 8.57
CA TYR A 332 -19.34 -6.61 8.85
C TYR A 332 -18.55 -7.16 7.68
N ASP A 333 -17.67 -6.34 7.15
CA ASP A 333 -16.70 -6.68 6.12
C ASP A 333 -15.28 -6.43 6.65
N SER A 334 -14.32 -7.30 6.36
CA SER A 334 -12.95 -7.15 6.85
C SER A 334 -12.17 -6.11 6.05
N ASP A 335 -12.59 -5.85 4.82
CA ASP A 335 -12.06 -4.82 3.96
C ASP A 335 -12.84 -3.50 4.14
N VAL A 336 -12.13 -2.37 4.00
CA VAL A 336 -12.77 -1.04 4.09
C VAL A 336 -13.52 -0.71 2.82
N ALA A 337 -12.93 -1.04 1.68
CA ALA A 337 -13.42 -0.69 0.36
C ALA A 337 -14.00 -1.92 -0.30
N ASN A 338 -15.19 -1.77 -0.90
CA ASN A 338 -15.78 -2.79 -1.75
C ASN A 338 -14.89 -3.04 -2.98
N ARG A 339 -14.17 -4.15 -2.97
CA ARG A 339 -13.24 -4.62 -3.99
C ARG A 339 -13.93 -4.87 -5.31
N GLY A 340 -15.20 -5.29 -5.28
CA GLY A 340 -16.04 -5.34 -6.48
C GLY A 340 -16.20 -3.96 -7.11
N ALA A 341 -16.48 -2.93 -6.31
CA ALA A 341 -16.62 -1.55 -6.77
C ALA A 341 -15.30 -0.93 -7.26
N LEU A 342 -14.15 -1.39 -6.74
CA LEU A 342 -12.83 -0.99 -7.26
C LEU A 342 -12.57 -1.49 -8.68
N ILE A 343 -13.20 -2.61 -9.07
CA ILE A 343 -13.06 -3.20 -10.40
C ILE A 343 -14.17 -2.68 -11.33
N ASP A 344 -15.41 -2.67 -10.85
CA ASP A 344 -16.59 -2.22 -11.55
C ASP A 344 -17.43 -1.29 -10.65
N PRO A 345 -17.40 0.04 -10.86
CA PRO A 345 -18.13 0.98 -10.00
C PRO A 345 -19.66 0.90 -10.15
N THR A 346 -20.19 0.08 -11.08
CA THR A 346 -21.63 -0.09 -11.30
C THR A 346 -22.26 -1.19 -10.45
N VAL A 347 -21.47 -1.88 -9.63
CA VAL A 347 -21.97 -2.92 -8.72
C VAL A 347 -23.01 -2.37 -7.74
N PRO A 348 -23.90 -3.22 -7.18
CA PRO A 348 -24.85 -2.78 -6.16
C PRO A 348 -24.14 -2.21 -4.93
N ARG A 349 -24.60 -1.09 -4.36
CA ARG A 349 -24.03 -0.52 -3.11
C ARG A 349 -22.51 -0.28 -3.18
N PRO A 350 -21.99 0.39 -4.23
CA PRO A 350 -20.54 0.55 -4.43
C PRO A 350 -19.88 1.48 -3.40
N ASN A 351 -20.68 2.14 -2.56
CA ASN A 351 -20.25 3.08 -1.53
C ASN A 351 -20.27 2.48 -0.12
N GLU A 352 -20.51 1.17 0.01
CA GLU A 352 -20.41 0.44 1.27
C GLU A 352 -19.25 -0.55 1.20
N SER A 353 -18.88 -1.16 2.32
CA SER A 353 -17.69 -2.01 2.39
C SER A 353 -17.94 -3.44 1.93
N VAL A 354 -19.19 -3.93 1.96
CA VAL A 354 -19.49 -5.30 1.50
C VAL A 354 -19.09 -5.45 0.05
N ASP A 355 -18.28 -6.46 -0.23
CA ASP A 355 -17.79 -6.76 -1.57
C ASP A 355 -18.90 -7.30 -2.49
N THR A 356 -19.57 -6.40 -3.21
CA THR A 356 -20.66 -6.74 -4.13
C THR A 356 -20.20 -6.83 -5.56
N GLU A 357 -20.78 -7.74 -6.33
CA GLU A 357 -20.51 -7.91 -7.76
C GLU A 357 -21.80 -7.97 -8.57
N ASN A 358 -21.71 -7.68 -9.88
CA ASN A 358 -22.83 -7.75 -10.83
C ASN A 358 -23.19 -9.19 -11.28
N GLY A 359 -22.65 -10.22 -10.63
CA GLY A 359 -22.88 -11.63 -10.96
C GLY A 359 -24.23 -12.17 -10.49
N GLY A 360 -24.29 -13.47 -10.17
CA GLY A 360 -25.50 -14.10 -9.64
C GLY A 360 -26.71 -14.09 -10.59
N GLU A 361 -26.48 -14.36 -11.88
CA GLU A 361 -27.55 -14.42 -12.89
C GLU A 361 -28.34 -13.10 -13.01
N GLY A 362 -27.66 -11.96 -12.80
CA GLY A 362 -28.23 -10.61 -12.88
C GLY A 362 -28.86 -10.11 -11.57
N ASN A 363 -28.79 -10.89 -10.48
CA ASN A 363 -29.29 -10.48 -9.17
C ASN A 363 -28.23 -9.80 -8.29
N GLY A 364 -26.97 -9.80 -8.74
CA GLY A 364 -25.81 -9.44 -7.93
C GLY A 364 -25.44 -10.55 -6.94
N ASN A 365 -24.19 -10.56 -6.50
CA ASN A 365 -23.70 -11.47 -5.49
C ASN A 365 -22.75 -10.77 -4.52
N ILE A 366 -22.48 -11.41 -3.38
CA ILE A 366 -21.35 -11.06 -2.53
C ILE A 366 -20.14 -11.85 -3.05
N GLY A 367 -19.02 -11.17 -3.24
CA GLY A 367 -17.70 -11.71 -3.61
C GLY A 367 -16.71 -11.51 -2.47
N TYR A 368 -15.46 -11.93 -2.68
CA TYR A 368 -14.31 -11.65 -1.77
C TYR A 368 -14.49 -12.00 -0.28
N SER A 369 -15.53 -12.74 0.07
CA SER A 369 -15.93 -13.02 1.45
C SER A 369 -14.80 -13.63 2.28
N ALA A 370 -14.59 -13.10 3.48
CA ALA A 370 -13.59 -13.55 4.45
C ALA A 370 -14.24 -14.16 5.71
N THR A 371 -13.43 -14.94 6.45
CA THR A 371 -13.86 -15.56 7.71
C THR A 371 -14.29 -14.50 8.72
N GLY A 372 -15.51 -14.61 9.22
CA GLY A 372 -16.06 -13.73 10.26
C GLY A 372 -16.92 -12.58 9.72
N GLU A 373 -16.99 -12.41 8.40
CA GLU A 373 -17.91 -11.47 7.76
C GLU A 373 -19.36 -11.91 7.87
N TRP A 374 -20.27 -10.94 7.90
CA TRP A 374 -21.70 -11.19 8.03
C TRP A 374 -22.53 -10.09 7.39
N GLN A 375 -23.74 -10.45 6.97
CA GLN A 375 -24.79 -9.54 6.53
C GLN A 375 -26.09 -9.86 7.28
N ARG A 376 -26.89 -8.83 7.57
CA ARG A 376 -28.20 -8.96 8.23
C ARG A 376 -29.32 -8.60 7.28
N PHE A 377 -30.44 -9.30 7.43
CA PHE A 377 -31.65 -9.07 6.64
C PHE A 377 -32.83 -8.98 7.60
N THR A 378 -33.58 -7.88 7.57
CA THR A 378 -34.83 -7.78 8.30
C THR A 378 -35.94 -8.45 7.49
N VAL A 379 -36.56 -9.48 8.07
CA VAL A 379 -37.57 -10.32 7.43
C VAL A 379 -38.85 -10.45 8.25
N ASN A 380 -39.96 -10.66 7.56
CA ASN A 380 -41.24 -11.08 8.14
C ASN A 380 -41.46 -12.56 7.85
N ILE A 381 -41.36 -13.39 8.88
CA ILE A 381 -41.66 -14.81 8.78
C ILE A 381 -43.17 -14.98 8.93
N LEU A 382 -43.85 -15.33 7.84
CA LEU A 382 -45.30 -15.31 7.76
C LEU A 382 -45.96 -16.45 8.55
N ARG A 383 -45.28 -17.59 8.70
CA ARG A 383 -45.82 -18.80 9.36
C ARG A 383 -44.74 -19.56 10.11
N THR A 384 -45.07 -20.06 11.28
CA THR A 384 -44.21 -21.02 12.00
C THR A 384 -44.19 -22.34 11.23
N GLY A 385 -43.01 -22.94 11.06
CA GLY A 385 -42.90 -24.24 10.41
C GLY A 385 -41.47 -24.61 9.99
N LEU A 386 -41.39 -25.73 9.27
CA LEU A 386 -40.16 -26.19 8.65
C LEU A 386 -40.02 -25.60 7.25
N TYR A 387 -38.88 -24.97 6.99
CA TYR A 387 -38.54 -24.35 5.72
C TYR A 387 -37.41 -25.13 5.04
N LYS A 388 -37.39 -25.05 3.71
CA LYS A 388 -36.24 -25.39 2.88
C LYS A 388 -35.52 -24.10 2.52
N LEU A 389 -34.32 -23.91 3.05
CA LEU A 389 -33.44 -22.82 2.66
C LEU A 389 -32.55 -23.30 1.51
N VAL A 390 -32.53 -22.51 0.43
CA VAL A 390 -31.63 -22.73 -0.71
C VAL A 390 -30.70 -21.53 -0.78
N VAL A 391 -29.40 -21.77 -0.55
CA VAL A 391 -28.36 -20.75 -0.75
C VAL A 391 -27.70 -20.98 -2.09
N ARG A 392 -27.72 -19.96 -2.96
CA ARG A 392 -27.03 -19.99 -4.25
C ARG A 392 -25.59 -19.52 -4.06
N ALA A 393 -24.62 -20.42 -4.17
CA ALA A 393 -23.22 -20.14 -3.84
C ALA A 393 -22.27 -20.65 -4.92
N ALA A 394 -21.09 -20.03 -5.03
CA ALA A 394 -20.00 -20.45 -5.90
C ALA A 394 -18.69 -20.48 -5.10
N ALA A 395 -17.86 -21.50 -5.32
CA ALA A 395 -16.58 -21.66 -4.64
C ALA A 395 -15.57 -22.35 -5.55
N ASN A 396 -14.36 -21.79 -5.64
CA ASN A 396 -13.26 -22.38 -6.41
C ASN A 396 -12.65 -23.63 -5.70
N ALA A 397 -12.66 -23.64 -4.37
CA ALA A 397 -12.15 -24.74 -3.55
C ALA A 397 -13.06 -25.02 -2.36
N THR A 398 -12.87 -26.19 -1.74
CA THR A 398 -13.50 -26.54 -0.47
C THR A 398 -12.88 -25.77 0.70
N GLY A 399 -13.64 -25.58 1.78
CA GLY A 399 -13.16 -24.93 3.01
C GLY A 399 -14.00 -23.73 3.43
N GLY A 400 -14.75 -23.15 2.50
CA GLY A 400 -15.79 -22.17 2.79
C GLY A 400 -16.97 -22.80 3.54
N SER A 401 -17.54 -22.03 4.47
CA SER A 401 -18.75 -22.44 5.19
C SER A 401 -19.56 -21.22 5.57
N LEU A 402 -20.85 -21.43 5.81
CA LEU A 402 -21.78 -20.39 6.26
C LEU A 402 -22.58 -20.88 7.47
N ARG A 403 -23.26 -19.95 8.13
CA ARG A 403 -24.28 -20.27 9.12
C ARG A 403 -25.38 -19.22 9.06
N VAL A 404 -26.62 -19.62 9.36
CA VAL A 404 -27.76 -18.70 9.42
C VAL A 404 -28.25 -18.60 10.85
N LEU A 405 -28.26 -17.36 11.35
CA LEU A 405 -28.83 -17.02 12.63
C LEU A 405 -30.17 -16.31 12.40
N VAL A 406 -31.12 -16.53 13.29
CA VAL A 406 -32.37 -15.76 13.34
C VAL A 406 -32.51 -15.22 14.76
N ASN A 407 -32.58 -13.90 14.87
CA ASN A 407 -32.55 -13.15 16.12
C ASN A 407 -31.35 -13.54 17.01
N GLY A 408 -30.20 -13.75 16.38
CA GLY A 408 -28.97 -14.15 17.06
C GLY A 408 -28.89 -15.64 17.45
N VAL A 409 -29.95 -16.42 17.20
CA VAL A 409 -29.96 -17.86 17.48
C VAL A 409 -29.54 -18.62 16.23
N ASP A 410 -28.50 -19.45 16.34
CA ASP A 410 -28.05 -20.32 15.25
C ASP A 410 -29.13 -21.34 14.89
N LYS A 411 -29.53 -21.37 13.61
CA LYS A 411 -30.55 -22.26 13.09
C LYS A 411 -29.98 -23.40 12.24
N THR A 412 -28.73 -23.33 11.84
CA THR A 412 -28.14 -24.26 10.86
C THR A 412 -26.92 -25.00 11.38
N GLY A 413 -26.22 -24.47 12.39
CA GLY A 413 -24.84 -24.82 12.62
C GLY A 413 -23.95 -24.35 11.46
N VAL A 414 -22.73 -24.86 11.40
CA VAL A 414 -21.80 -24.61 10.29
C VAL A 414 -22.20 -25.49 9.10
N VAL A 415 -22.51 -24.86 7.97
CA VAL A 415 -22.87 -25.51 6.71
C VAL A 415 -21.72 -25.37 5.72
N PRO A 416 -21.07 -26.48 5.31
CA PRO A 416 -19.99 -26.41 4.33
C PRO A 416 -20.53 -26.01 2.95
N VAL A 417 -19.80 -25.16 2.25
CA VAL A 417 -20.05 -24.81 0.85
C VAL A 417 -19.13 -25.68 -0.02
N PRO A 418 -19.66 -26.59 -0.86
CA PRO A 418 -18.82 -27.43 -1.70
C PRO A 418 -18.17 -26.60 -2.82
N ALA A 419 -17.03 -27.06 -3.32
CA ALA A 419 -16.44 -26.49 -4.54
C ALA A 419 -17.41 -26.68 -5.72
N SER A 420 -17.68 -25.61 -6.45
CA SER A 420 -18.57 -25.59 -7.60
C SER A 420 -17.82 -25.57 -8.95
N GLY A 421 -16.49 -25.55 -8.92
CA GLY A 421 -15.64 -25.52 -10.10
C GLY A 421 -15.17 -24.12 -10.53
N GLY A 422 -15.51 -23.08 -9.77
CA GLY A 422 -15.00 -21.72 -10.00
C GLY A 422 -15.93 -20.63 -9.46
N PHE A 423 -15.39 -19.42 -9.30
CA PHE A 423 -16.22 -18.23 -9.06
C PHE A 423 -17.13 -17.98 -10.28
N GLY A 424 -18.36 -17.54 -10.03
CA GLY A 424 -19.39 -17.38 -11.07
C GLY A 424 -20.09 -18.67 -11.51
N VAL A 425 -19.59 -19.85 -11.11
CA VAL A 425 -20.27 -21.15 -11.34
C VAL A 425 -21.09 -21.47 -10.09
N TYR A 426 -22.38 -21.13 -10.11
CA TYR A 426 -23.24 -21.27 -8.93
C TYR A 426 -23.88 -22.65 -8.82
N GLN A 427 -24.01 -23.11 -7.59
CA GLN A 427 -24.76 -24.30 -7.22
C GLN A 427 -25.63 -24.04 -5.99
N ASP A 428 -26.59 -24.93 -5.77
CA ASP A 428 -27.52 -24.83 -4.65
C ASP A 428 -26.97 -25.58 -3.44
N VAL A 429 -26.82 -24.86 -2.33
CA VAL A 429 -26.61 -25.44 -1.00
C VAL A 429 -27.97 -25.52 -0.32
N VAL A 430 -28.52 -26.73 -0.21
CA VAL A 430 -29.88 -26.97 0.30
C VAL A 430 -29.84 -27.38 1.76
N ILE A 431 -30.54 -26.62 2.60
CA ILE A 431 -30.71 -26.89 4.03
C ILE A 431 -32.20 -27.18 4.26
N ASN A 432 -32.50 -28.44 4.56
CA ASN A 432 -33.87 -28.89 4.82
C ASN A 432 -34.21 -28.79 6.30
N ASN A 433 -35.51 -28.75 6.60
CA ASN A 433 -36.05 -28.79 7.96
C ASN A 433 -35.57 -27.63 8.85
N LEU A 434 -35.37 -26.44 8.28
CA LEU A 434 -35.05 -25.24 9.03
C LEU A 434 -36.30 -24.77 9.80
N TYR A 435 -36.32 -24.94 11.12
CA TYR A 435 -37.46 -24.51 11.93
C TYR A 435 -37.41 -23.00 12.18
N LEU A 436 -38.43 -22.30 11.67
CA LEU A 436 -38.63 -20.87 11.83
C LEU A 436 -39.97 -20.60 12.51
N GLU A 437 -40.01 -19.58 13.36
CA GLU A 437 -41.22 -19.12 14.03
C GLU A 437 -41.79 -17.90 13.29
N ALA A 438 -43.12 -17.80 13.22
CA ALA A 438 -43.76 -16.60 12.71
C ALA A 438 -43.34 -15.40 13.56
N ALA A 439 -42.70 -14.44 12.92
CA ALA A 439 -42.12 -13.29 13.58
C ALA A 439 -42.09 -12.11 12.61
N PRO A 440 -42.74 -10.99 12.94
CA PRO A 440 -42.52 -9.74 12.23
C PRO A 440 -41.12 -9.20 12.56
N SER A 441 -40.44 -8.66 11.55
CA SER A 441 -39.12 -8.01 11.68
C SER A 441 -38.04 -8.85 12.37
N ALA A 442 -38.05 -10.17 12.17
CA ALA A 442 -36.95 -11.04 12.57
C ALA A 442 -35.69 -10.70 11.78
N THR A 443 -34.50 -10.90 12.37
CA THR A 443 -33.24 -10.48 11.74
C THR A 443 -32.11 -11.47 11.82
#